data_AF-A0A852KV54-F1
#
_entry.id   AF-A0A852KV54-F1
#
_cell.length_a   1.000
_cell.length_b   1.000
_cell.length_c   1.000
_cell.angle_alpha   90.00
_cell.angle_beta   90.00
_cell.angle_gamma   90.00
#
_symmetry.space_group_name_H-M   'P 1'
#
loop_
_entity.id
_entity.type
_entity.pdbx_description
1 polymer ?
#
loop_
_entity_poly.entity_id
_entity_poly.type
_entity_poly.pdbx_seq_one_letter_code
_entity_poly.pdbx_strand_id
1 'polypeptide(L)'
;GLKEAVQSDRVIAAVLGGEANFYCDFSFSMDVLQVTWQKRNRSSYQNIATYSPNHGLTLIGSFQEKVRFTRATLKTSAITLQNLTFEDEDVH
;
A
#
# COMPACT_ATOMS: atom_id res chain seq x y z
N GLY A 1 -18.16 10.81 -0.02
CA GLY A 1 -16.95 11.65 0.14
C GLY A 1 -15.76 11.04 -0.59
N LEU A 2 -14.58 11.65 -0.47
CA LEU A 2 -13.37 11.21 -1.19
C LEU A 2 -12.86 9.82 -0.75
N LYS A 3 -13.19 9.41 0.48
CA LYS A 3 -12.83 8.08 1.01
C LYS A 3 -13.60 6.96 0.30
N GLU A 4 -14.85 7.21 -0.04
CA GLU A 4 -15.71 6.26 -0.75
C GLU A 4 -15.28 6.07 -2.22
N ALA A 5 -14.42 6.95 -2.75
CA ALA A 5 -13.86 6.81 -4.08
C ALA A 5 -12.72 5.78 -4.14
N VAL A 6 -12.10 5.46 -2.99
CA VAL A 6 -11.01 4.50 -2.86
C VAL A 6 -11.59 3.12 -2.55
N GLN A 7 -11.29 2.14 -3.39
CA GLN A 7 -11.72 0.76 -3.27
C GLN A 7 -10.52 -0.13 -2.95
N SER A 8 -10.57 -0.79 -1.81
CA SER A 8 -9.56 -1.77 -1.36
C SER A 8 -10.23 -2.84 -0.50
N ASP A 9 -9.56 -3.97 -0.33
CA ASP A 9 -9.96 -4.93 0.70
C ASP A 9 -9.83 -4.31 2.09
N ARG A 10 -10.78 -4.68 2.97
CA ARG A 10 -10.79 -4.21 4.37
C ARG A 10 -9.99 -5.13 5.29
N VAL A 11 -9.99 -6.42 5.01
CA VAL A 11 -9.34 -7.45 5.82
C VAL A 11 -8.64 -8.39 4.88
N ILE A 12 -7.33 -8.56 5.08
CA ILE A 12 -6.50 -9.50 4.32
C ILE A 12 -5.93 -10.48 5.33
N ALA A 13 -6.29 -11.74 5.18
CA ALA A 13 -5.68 -12.84 5.93
C ALA A 13 -4.54 -13.43 5.11
N ALA A 14 -3.40 -13.65 5.75
CA ALA A 14 -2.23 -14.23 5.10
C ALA A 14 -1.47 -15.14 6.07
N VAL A 15 -0.66 -16.04 5.52
CA VAL A 15 0.12 -17.01 6.29
C VAL A 15 1.47 -16.38 6.67
N LEU A 16 1.94 -16.63 7.89
CA LEU A 16 3.28 -16.22 8.35
C LEU A 16 4.36 -16.79 7.43
N GLY A 17 5.36 -15.97 7.12
CA GLY A 17 6.41 -16.27 6.13
C GLY A 17 5.93 -16.24 4.68
N GLY A 18 4.63 -16.11 4.43
CA GLY A 18 4.04 -16.02 3.10
C GLY A 18 3.99 -14.59 2.56
N GLU A 19 3.05 -14.36 1.65
CA GLU A 19 2.82 -13.06 1.00
C GLU A 19 1.39 -12.55 1.26
N ALA A 20 1.25 -11.23 1.39
CA ALA A 20 -0.03 -10.53 1.39
C ALA A 20 -0.09 -9.59 0.20
N ASN A 21 -1.19 -9.65 -0.56
CA ASN A 21 -1.42 -8.82 -1.73
C ASN A 21 -2.42 -7.72 -1.37
N PHE A 22 -2.05 -6.48 -1.62
CA PHE A 22 -2.90 -5.32 -1.39
C PHE A 22 -3.17 -4.64 -2.73
N TYR A 23 -4.42 -4.23 -2.93
CA TYR A 23 -4.82 -3.42 -4.07
C TYR A 23 -5.62 -2.20 -3.62
N CYS A 24 -5.56 -1.15 -4.42
CA CYS A 24 -6.24 0.10 -4.19
C CYS A 24 -6.59 0.73 -5.54
N ASP A 25 -7.88 0.89 -5.80
CA ASP A 25 -8.41 1.52 -7.00
C ASP A 25 -9.14 2.82 -6.65
N PHE A 26 -8.93 3.85 -7.47
CA PHE A 26 -9.57 5.15 -7.31
C PHE A 26 -10.57 5.40 -8.45
N SER A 27 -11.85 5.46 -8.09
CA SER A 27 -12.97 5.41 -9.03
C SER A 27 -13.45 6.77 -9.55
N PHE A 28 -13.04 7.88 -8.95
CA PHE A 28 -13.53 9.21 -9.34
C PHE A 28 -12.71 9.82 -10.47
N SER A 29 -13.35 10.65 -11.30
CA SER A 29 -12.69 11.44 -12.35
C SER A 29 -12.01 12.68 -11.77
N MET A 30 -10.94 12.46 -11.01
CA MET A 30 -10.06 13.52 -10.49
C MET A 30 -8.61 13.26 -10.88
N ASP A 31 -7.82 14.32 -10.98
CA ASP A 31 -6.38 14.26 -11.19
C ASP A 31 -5.68 13.88 -9.87
N VAL A 32 -5.33 12.61 -9.75
CA VAL A 32 -4.54 12.10 -8.62
C VAL A 32 -3.08 12.43 -8.89
N LEU A 33 -2.41 13.10 -7.95
CA LEU A 33 -1.01 13.52 -8.14
C LEU A 33 -0.01 12.47 -7.63
N GLN A 34 -0.39 11.72 -6.59
CA GLN A 34 0.46 10.74 -5.95
C GLN A 34 -0.39 9.67 -5.26
N VAL A 35 0.10 8.43 -5.26
CA VAL A 35 -0.37 7.35 -4.42
C VAL A 35 0.65 7.09 -3.33
N THR A 36 0.22 6.99 -2.07
CA THR A 36 1.07 6.67 -0.93
C THR A 36 0.50 5.47 -0.19
N TRP A 37 1.29 4.40 -0.07
CA TRP A 37 1.00 3.26 0.80
C TRP A 37 1.56 3.55 2.19
N GLN A 38 0.74 3.40 3.23
CA GLN A 38 1.14 3.63 4.61
C GLN A 38 0.73 2.45 5.48
N LYS A 39 1.61 2.08 6.41
CA LYS A 39 1.28 1.19 7.52
C LYS A 39 0.86 2.03 8.71
N ARG A 40 -0.25 1.68 9.33
CA ARG A 40 -0.62 2.25 10.62
C ARG A 40 0.14 1.52 11.72
N ASN A 41 0.75 2.29 12.60
CA ASN A 41 1.27 1.85 13.89
C ASN A 41 0.41 2.47 15.00
N ARG A 42 0.61 2.05 16.25
CA ARG A 42 -0.20 2.45 17.43
C ARG A 42 -0.63 3.93 17.46
N SER A 43 0.26 4.86 17.11
CA SER A 43 -0.02 6.30 17.10
C SER A 43 0.44 7.05 15.85
N SER A 44 1.00 6.36 14.86
CA SER A 44 1.64 7.00 13.71
C SER A 44 1.40 6.23 12.41
N TYR A 45 1.63 6.91 11.29
CA TYR A 45 1.65 6.30 9.97
C TYR A 45 3.08 6.26 9.47
N GLN A 46 3.50 5.08 9.01
CA GLN A 46 4.79 4.87 8.39
C GLN A 46 4.60 4.71 6.88
N ASN A 47 5.26 5.54 6.07
CA ASN A 47 5.21 5.40 4.63
C ASN A 47 5.95 4.14 4.20
N ILE A 48 5.25 3.29 3.44
CA ILE A 48 5.79 2.07 2.83
C ILE A 48 6.39 2.42 1.46
N ALA A 49 5.57 3.08 0.63
CA ALA A 49 5.90 3.32 -0.75
C ALA A 49 5.11 4.51 -1.32
N THR A 50 5.67 5.19 -2.32
CA THR A 50 4.98 6.21 -3.09
C THR A 50 5.07 5.94 -4.59
N TYR A 51 4.08 6.43 -5.33
CA TYR A 51 4.13 6.51 -6.78
C TYR A 51 3.62 7.87 -7.25
N SER A 52 4.39 8.53 -8.12
CA SER A 52 3.96 9.72 -8.86
C SER A 52 4.57 9.73 -10.26
N PRO A 53 3.97 10.40 -11.26
CA PRO A 53 4.53 10.49 -12.60
C PRO A 53 5.93 11.14 -12.63
N ASN A 54 6.16 12.13 -11.75
CA ASN A 54 7.39 12.93 -11.76
C ASN A 54 8.56 12.23 -11.05
N HIS A 55 8.28 11.34 -10.10
CA HIS A 55 9.32 10.67 -9.28
C HIS A 55 9.34 9.15 -9.46
N GLY A 56 8.42 8.58 -10.22
CA GLY A 56 8.29 7.14 -10.38
C GLY A 56 7.83 6.45 -9.09
N LEU A 57 8.12 5.15 -9.00
CA LEU A 57 7.88 4.35 -7.80
C LEU A 57 9.05 4.49 -6.81
N THR A 58 8.74 4.67 -5.54
CA THR A 58 9.73 4.78 -4.46
C THR A 58 9.33 3.85 -3.32
N LEU A 59 10.25 2.99 -2.90
CA LEU A 59 10.13 2.17 -1.68
C LEU A 59 10.93 2.81 -0.54
N ILE A 60 10.37 2.87 0.65
CA ILE A 60 10.90 3.69 1.75
C ILE A 60 11.45 2.80 2.88
N GLY A 61 12.68 3.06 3.30
CA GLY A 61 13.30 2.42 4.45
C GLY A 61 13.39 0.89 4.30
N SER A 62 13.08 0.16 5.38
CA SER A 62 13.15 -1.30 5.42
C SER A 62 12.14 -2.01 4.52
N PHE A 63 11.13 -1.31 3.99
CA PHE A 63 10.16 -1.91 3.06
C PHE A 63 10.77 -2.22 1.68
N GLN A 64 11.96 -1.70 1.35
CA GLN A 64 12.65 -2.00 0.10
C GLN A 64 12.94 -3.49 -0.11
N GLU A 65 13.18 -4.23 0.98
CA GLU A 65 13.51 -5.66 0.94
C GLU A 65 12.26 -6.55 1.06
N LYS A 66 11.10 -5.96 1.33
CA LYS A 66 9.89 -6.68 1.74
C LYS A 66 8.68 -6.42 0.85
N VAL A 67 8.65 -5.27 0.16
CA VAL A 67 7.50 -4.84 -0.64
C VAL A 67 7.89 -4.75 -2.11
N ARG A 68 7.03 -5.28 -2.97
CA ARG A 68 7.10 -5.10 -4.42
C ARG A 68 5.84 -4.45 -4.95
N PHE A 69 5.97 -3.52 -5.88
CA PHE A 69 4.83 -3.05 -6.66
C PHE A 69 4.45 -4.13 -7.69
N THR A 70 3.20 -4.54 -7.68
CA THR A 70 2.59 -5.34 -8.76
C THR A 70 1.83 -4.45 -9.74
N ARG A 71 1.39 -3.26 -9.28
CA ARG A 71 0.81 -2.21 -10.12
C ARG A 71 1.10 -0.82 -9.56
N ALA A 72 1.62 0.07 -10.39
CA ALA A 72 1.97 1.44 -10.00
C ALA A 72 1.38 2.44 -10.99
N THR A 73 0.10 2.79 -10.80
CA THR A 73 -0.57 3.86 -11.53
C THR A 73 -1.36 4.75 -10.57
N LEU A 74 -1.77 5.93 -11.02
CA LEU A 74 -2.52 6.90 -10.22
C LEU A 74 -3.97 6.49 -9.93
N LYS A 75 -4.53 5.58 -10.74
CA LYS A 75 -5.91 5.08 -10.57
C LYS A 75 -5.97 3.67 -9.99
N THR A 76 -4.94 2.88 -10.24
CA THR A 76 -4.88 1.47 -9.83
C THR A 76 -3.48 1.20 -9.29
N SER A 77 -3.39 0.86 -8.02
CA SER A 77 -2.12 0.54 -7.38
C SER A 77 -2.24 -0.77 -6.63
N ALA A 78 -1.20 -1.59 -6.69
CA ALA A 78 -1.14 -2.84 -5.98
C ALA A 78 0.30 -3.12 -5.55
N ILE A 79 0.43 -3.65 -4.34
CA ILE A 79 1.69 -4.05 -3.74
C ILE A 79 1.58 -5.46 -3.17
N THR A 80 2.68 -6.18 -3.15
CA THR A 80 2.81 -7.43 -2.40
C THR A 80 3.81 -7.23 -1.28
N LEU A 81 3.40 -7.54 -0.06
CA LEU A 81 4.28 -7.64 1.11
C LEU A 81 4.70 -9.10 1.28
N GLN A 82 6.00 -9.36 1.31
CA GLN A 82 6.59 -10.70 1.35
C GLN A 82 7.17 -11.00 2.74
N ASN A 83 7.46 -12.28 3.02
CA ASN A 83 8.10 -12.72 4.27
C ASN A 83 7.38 -12.19 5.51
N LEU A 84 6.06 -12.42 5.57
CA LEU A 84 5.21 -11.85 6.61
C LEU A 84 5.60 -12.29 8.02
N THR A 85 5.58 -11.33 8.95
CA THR A 85 5.80 -11.55 10.38
C THR A 85 4.62 -10.99 11.18
N PHE A 86 4.52 -11.36 12.47
CA PHE A 86 3.50 -10.79 13.36
C PHE A 86 3.59 -9.26 13.49
N GLU A 87 4.76 -8.68 13.24
CA GLU A 87 4.92 -7.22 13.26
C GLU A 87 4.16 -6.56 12.11
N ASP A 88 3.88 -7.25 11.00
CA ASP A 88 3.16 -6.71 9.85
C ASP A 88 1.65 -6.58 10.06
N GLU A 89 1.11 -7.29 11.03
CA GLU A 89 -0.30 -7.22 11.39
C GLU A 89 -0.63 -5.84 11.97
N ASP A 90 -1.81 -5.29 11.61
CA ASP A 90 -2.27 -4.02 12.16
C ASP A 90 -2.57 -4.18 13.65
N VAL A 91 -1.83 -3.45 14.48
CA VAL A 91 -2.02 -3.46 15.93
C VAL A 91 -3.25 -2.61 16.24
N HIS A 92 -4.35 -3.28 16.58
CA HIS A 92 -5.57 -2.65 17.07
C HIS A 92 -5.32 -1.83 18.35
#